data_AF-A0AAW9KCT8-F1
#
_entry.id   AF-A0AAW9KCT8-F1
#
_cell.length_a   1.000
_cell.length_b   1.000
_cell.length_c   1.000
_cell.angle_alpha   90.00
_cell.angle_beta   90.00
_cell.angle_gamma   90.00
#
_symmetry.space_group_name_H-M   'P 1'
#
loop_
_entity.id
_entity.type
_entity.pdbx_description
1 polymer ?
#
loop_
_entity_poly.entity_id
_entity_poly.type
_entity_poly.pdbx_seq_one_letter_code
_entity_poly.pdbx_strand_id
1 'polypeptide(L)'
;QTYLRLLSKLYHSIAESATEIIYLEAILYLPKGTEHFLSDIHGEYEPFIHVLKNGSGTVKRKIEDIFGNTLMDSEKKSLATLVYYPEQKLEIVLKEEKNIGDWYKITLYRLIELCRYASSKYTRSKVRKALPKDFTYVIEELLHEQVNGIDKQKYYDKIITTIIDIDRANEFIIALAKLIQRLVIDRHHIFRHINASRPTPDIILDTLINYHSVDIQWGNHDILW
;
A
#
# COMPACT_ATOMS: atom_id res chain seq x y z
N GLN A 1 21.39 28.32 -22.38
CA GLN A 1 20.61 28.08 -23.62
C GLN A 1 20.38 26.59 -23.90
N THR A 2 21.34 25.68 -23.65
CA THR A 2 21.19 24.23 -23.87
C THR A 2 20.02 23.59 -23.11
N TYR A 3 19.78 23.98 -21.86
CA TYR A 3 18.66 23.49 -21.06
C TYR A 3 17.29 23.89 -21.62
N LEU A 4 17.11 25.14 -22.06
CA LEU A 4 15.85 25.60 -22.64
C LEU A 4 15.51 24.86 -23.95
N ARG A 5 16.54 24.53 -24.76
CA ARG A 5 16.38 23.75 -25.99
C ARG A 5 16.07 22.26 -25.72
N LEU A 6 16.48 21.73 -24.57
CA LEU A 6 16.09 20.38 -24.13
C LEU A 6 14.65 20.38 -23.58
N LEU A 7 14.30 21.38 -22.77
CA LEU A 7 12.95 21.56 -22.24
C LEU A 7 11.92 21.77 -23.36
N SER A 8 12.26 22.51 -24.42
CA SER A 8 11.37 22.72 -25.57
C SER A 8 11.09 21.43 -26.38
N LYS A 9 11.83 20.34 -26.15
CA LYS A 9 11.51 19.02 -26.72
C LYS A 9 10.48 18.25 -25.88
N LEU A 10 10.32 18.62 -24.62
CA LEU A 10 9.39 17.97 -23.67
C LEU A 10 8.10 18.78 -23.53
N TYR A 11 8.20 20.11 -23.56
CA TYR A 11 7.09 21.05 -23.43
C TYR A 11 7.06 21.98 -24.63
N HIS A 12 6.07 21.81 -25.50
CA HIS A 12 5.94 22.48 -26.79
C HIS A 12 5.19 23.82 -26.68
N SER A 13 4.65 24.13 -25.51
CA SER A 13 3.93 25.39 -25.25
C SER A 13 4.21 25.94 -23.86
N ILE A 14 3.95 27.24 -23.69
CA ILE A 14 3.97 27.91 -22.38
C ILE A 14 2.96 27.24 -21.44
N ALA A 15 1.80 26.83 -21.96
CA ALA A 15 0.76 26.16 -21.17
C ALA A 15 1.25 24.82 -20.61
N GLU A 16 1.85 23.96 -21.45
CA GLU A 16 2.43 22.68 -21.02
C GLU A 16 3.51 22.88 -19.95
N SER A 17 4.41 23.83 -20.17
CA SER A 17 5.48 24.15 -19.22
C SER A 17 4.92 24.66 -17.89
N ALA A 18 3.92 25.54 -17.94
CA ALA A 18 3.28 26.09 -16.75
C ALA A 18 2.51 25.03 -15.97
N THR A 19 1.78 24.14 -16.66
CA THR A 19 1.08 23.01 -16.02
C THR A 19 2.05 22.09 -15.29
N GLU A 20 3.19 21.76 -15.90
CA GLU A 20 4.18 20.90 -15.26
C GLU A 20 4.83 21.59 -14.04
N ILE A 21 5.16 22.88 -14.14
CA ILE A 21 5.69 23.64 -13.00
C ILE A 21 4.69 23.64 -11.85
N ILE A 22 3.42 23.95 -12.11
CA ILE A 22 2.36 23.93 -11.08
C ILE A 22 2.26 22.55 -10.44
N TYR A 23 2.31 21.49 -11.24
CA TYR A 23 2.21 20.11 -10.77
C TYR A 23 3.41 19.71 -9.89
N LEU A 24 4.64 19.98 -10.35
CA LEU A 24 5.86 19.63 -9.63
C LEU A 24 6.00 20.43 -8.33
N GLU A 25 5.72 21.74 -8.36
CA GLU A 25 5.71 22.58 -7.17
C GLU A 25 4.69 22.05 -6.15
N ALA A 26 3.48 21.69 -6.57
CA ALA A 26 2.47 21.14 -5.66
C ALA A 26 2.91 19.82 -5.01
N ILE A 27 3.65 18.95 -5.73
CA ILE A 27 4.15 17.69 -5.18
C ILE A 27 5.15 17.92 -4.04
N LEU A 28 5.98 18.97 -4.11
CA LEU A 28 6.97 19.27 -3.08
C LEU A 28 6.34 19.57 -1.71
N TYR A 29 5.05 19.94 -1.68
CA TYR A 29 4.29 20.19 -0.46
C TYR A 29 3.62 18.93 0.11
N LEU A 30 3.71 17.78 -0.56
CA LEU A 30 3.25 16.51 0.02
C LEU A 30 4.27 15.98 1.03
N PRO A 31 3.82 15.29 2.09
CA PRO A 31 4.73 14.56 2.98
C PRO A 31 5.60 13.58 2.19
N LYS A 32 6.87 13.47 2.59
CA LYS A 32 7.79 12.53 1.95
C LYS A 32 7.24 11.09 2.04
N GLY A 33 7.44 10.33 0.96
CA GLY A 33 7.22 8.88 0.93
C GLY A 33 8.01 8.16 2.01
N THR A 34 7.54 6.96 2.38
CA THR A 34 8.25 6.12 3.35
C THR A 34 9.35 5.37 2.61
N GLU A 35 10.61 5.67 2.95
CA GLU A 35 11.79 4.96 2.45
C GLU A 35 12.08 3.78 3.39
N HIS A 36 12.12 2.57 2.86
CA HIS A 36 12.35 1.36 3.64
C HIS A 36 13.73 0.80 3.34
N PHE A 37 14.62 0.81 4.33
CA PHE A 37 15.99 0.34 4.22
C PHE A 37 16.08 -1.11 4.73
N LEU A 38 16.60 -2.00 3.90
CA LEU A 38 16.80 -3.42 4.19
C LEU A 38 18.27 -3.76 3.98
N SER A 39 18.90 -4.36 5.00
CA SER A 39 20.24 -4.95 4.88
C SER A 39 20.20 -6.42 5.24
N ASP A 40 21.20 -7.17 4.78
CA ASP A 40 21.47 -8.54 5.24
C ASP A 40 20.30 -9.49 5.02
N ILE A 41 19.81 -9.54 3.78
CA ILE A 41 18.78 -10.49 3.36
C ILE A 41 19.43 -11.86 3.25
N HIS A 42 19.47 -12.61 4.36
CA HIS A 42 20.17 -13.89 4.48
C HIS A 42 19.56 -15.06 3.68
N GLY A 43 18.94 -14.82 2.52
CA GLY A 43 18.37 -15.85 1.66
C GLY A 43 17.13 -16.58 2.22
N GLU A 44 16.64 -16.20 3.40
CA GLU A 44 15.43 -16.76 3.99
C GLU A 44 14.18 -16.01 3.47
N TYR A 45 13.42 -16.68 2.60
CA TYR A 45 12.28 -16.07 1.91
C TYR A 45 11.15 -15.63 2.86
N GLU A 46 10.77 -16.47 3.83
CA GLU A 46 9.63 -16.18 4.72
C GLU A 46 9.85 -14.94 5.62
N PRO A 47 10.99 -14.80 6.34
CA PRO A 47 11.29 -13.57 7.06
C PRO A 47 11.33 -12.34 6.15
N PHE A 48 11.91 -12.46 4.96
CA PHE A 48 11.98 -11.38 3.98
C PHE A 48 10.59 -10.90 3.56
N ILE A 49 9.71 -11.82 3.15
CA ILE A 49 8.33 -11.50 2.78
C ILE A 49 7.56 -10.92 3.96
N HIS A 50 7.78 -11.41 5.18
CA HIS A 50 7.15 -10.85 6.37
C HIS A 50 7.53 -9.37 6.57
N VAL A 51 8.82 -9.04 6.39
CA VAL A 51 9.31 -7.65 6.49
C VAL A 51 8.71 -6.76 5.40
N LEU A 52 8.56 -7.26 4.17
CA LEU A 52 7.90 -6.51 3.10
C LEU A 52 6.42 -6.27 3.41
N LYS A 53 5.70 -7.29 3.90
CA LYS A 53 4.27 -7.22 4.23
C LYS A 53 4.00 -6.29 5.41
N ASN A 54 4.87 -6.28 6.42
CA ASN A 54 4.69 -5.45 7.62
C ASN A 54 5.28 -4.04 7.48
N GLY A 55 6.12 -3.81 6.46
CA GLY A 55 6.84 -2.57 6.20
C GLY A 55 7.77 -2.15 7.34
N SER A 56 8.51 -3.11 7.90
CA SER A 56 9.27 -2.99 9.15
C SER A 56 8.46 -2.35 10.29
N GLY A 57 7.19 -2.75 10.43
CA GLY A 57 6.28 -2.24 11.46
C GLY A 57 5.58 -0.93 11.13
N THR A 58 5.81 -0.35 9.94
CA THR A 58 5.13 0.89 9.52
C THR A 58 3.61 0.72 9.47
N VAL A 59 3.12 -0.45 9.06
CA VAL A 59 1.67 -0.75 9.08
C VAL A 59 1.11 -0.66 10.50
N LYS A 60 1.77 -1.30 11.47
CA LYS A 60 1.37 -1.27 12.88
C LYS A 60 1.37 0.15 13.44
N ARG A 61 2.38 0.95 13.08
CA ARG A 61 2.47 2.36 13.48
C ARG A 61 1.28 3.16 12.95
N LYS A 62 0.93 3.00 11.68
CA LYS A 62 -0.23 3.67 11.07
C LYS A 62 -1.56 3.23 11.69
N ILE A 63 -1.69 1.95 12.04
CA ILE A 63 -2.85 1.47 12.79
C ILE A 63 -2.92 2.16 14.16
N GLU A 64 -1.80 2.32 14.85
CA GLU A 64 -1.74 3.04 16.13
C GLU A 64 -2.11 4.52 15.97
N ASP A 65 -1.60 5.19 14.95
CA ASP A 65 -1.86 6.61 14.69
C ASP A 65 -3.36 6.91 14.48
N ILE A 66 -4.10 5.98 13.88
CA ILE A 66 -5.53 6.12 13.57
C ILE A 66 -6.40 5.59 14.71
N PHE A 67 -6.06 4.40 15.22
CA PHE A 67 -6.94 3.60 16.06
C PHE A 67 -6.46 3.47 17.52
N GLY A 68 -5.35 4.09 17.89
CA GLY A 68 -4.71 3.92 19.20
C GLY A 68 -5.64 4.18 20.39
N ASN A 69 -6.58 5.12 20.24
CA ASN A 69 -7.55 5.49 21.28
C ASN A 69 -8.93 4.84 21.10
N THR A 70 -9.18 4.14 19.99
CA THR A 70 -10.51 3.61 19.64
C THR A 70 -10.58 2.10 19.67
N LEU A 71 -9.45 1.41 19.45
CA LEU A 71 -9.38 -0.04 19.40
C LEU A 71 -8.48 -0.62 20.51
N MET A 72 -8.85 -1.79 20.99
CA MET A 72 -7.99 -2.56 21.91
C MET A 72 -6.74 -3.05 21.19
N ASP A 73 -5.67 -3.35 21.95
CA ASP A 73 -4.44 -3.91 21.41
C ASP A 73 -4.64 -5.22 20.65
N SER A 74 -5.58 -6.06 21.09
CA SER A 74 -5.95 -7.31 20.40
C SER A 74 -6.55 -7.05 19.02
N GLU A 75 -7.41 -6.04 18.90
CA GLU A 75 -8.03 -5.64 17.64
C GLU A 75 -7.01 -5.02 16.68
N LYS A 76 -6.14 -4.15 17.19
CA LYS A 76 -5.03 -3.56 16.41
C LYS A 76 -4.09 -4.64 15.87
N LYS A 77 -3.74 -5.63 16.70
CA LYS A 77 -2.94 -6.80 16.28
C LYS A 77 -3.67 -7.63 15.23
N SER A 78 -4.97 -7.89 15.42
CA SER A 78 -5.77 -8.65 14.45
C SER A 78 -5.85 -7.95 13.10
N LEU A 79 -6.06 -6.62 13.08
CA LEU A 79 -6.06 -5.80 11.88
C LEU A 79 -4.69 -5.79 11.19
N ALA A 80 -3.60 -5.67 11.95
CA ALA A 80 -2.25 -5.77 11.41
C ALA A 80 -2.00 -7.13 10.75
N THR A 81 -2.36 -8.23 11.41
CA THR A 81 -2.25 -9.58 10.85
C THR A 81 -3.08 -9.75 9.58
N LEU A 82 -4.30 -9.19 9.54
CA LEU A 82 -5.13 -9.20 8.34
C LEU A 82 -4.45 -8.43 7.19
N VAL A 83 -3.84 -7.28 7.46
CA VAL A 83 -3.09 -6.56 6.43
C VAL A 83 -1.89 -7.37 5.96
N TYR A 84 -1.17 -8.07 6.83
CA TYR A 84 0.02 -8.84 6.46
C TYR A 84 -0.30 -10.09 5.64
N TYR A 85 -1.33 -10.82 6.05
CA TYR A 85 -1.67 -12.15 5.54
C TYR A 85 -3.18 -12.24 5.32
N PRO A 86 -3.74 -11.47 4.36
CA PRO A 86 -5.18 -11.32 4.23
C PRO A 86 -5.87 -12.63 3.86
N GLU A 87 -5.28 -13.42 2.97
CA GLU A 87 -5.83 -14.73 2.58
C GLU A 87 -5.87 -15.69 3.77
N GLN A 88 -4.74 -15.88 4.46
CA GLN A 88 -4.65 -16.80 5.59
C GLN A 88 -5.55 -16.36 6.75
N LYS A 89 -5.59 -15.05 7.04
CA LYS A 89 -6.41 -14.54 8.13
C LYS A 89 -7.90 -14.66 7.81
N LEU A 90 -8.32 -14.43 6.56
CA LEU A 90 -9.71 -14.64 6.14
C LEU A 90 -10.13 -16.10 6.28
N GLU A 91 -9.30 -17.07 5.88
CA GLU A 91 -9.61 -18.50 6.03
C GLU A 91 -9.90 -18.90 7.48
N ILE A 92 -9.17 -18.30 8.44
CA ILE A 92 -9.38 -18.54 9.87
C ILE A 92 -10.69 -17.88 10.32
N VAL A 93 -10.88 -16.60 9.98
CA VAL A 93 -12.08 -15.83 10.36
C VAL A 93 -13.35 -16.50 9.84
N LEU A 94 -13.36 -16.96 8.59
CA LEU A 94 -14.51 -17.63 7.97
C LEU A 94 -14.94 -18.90 8.70
N LYS A 95 -14.04 -19.54 9.46
CA LYS A 95 -14.32 -20.74 10.24
C LYS A 95 -14.75 -20.43 11.68
N GLU A 96 -14.24 -19.35 12.25
CA GLU A 96 -14.38 -19.04 13.68
C GLU A 96 -15.46 -17.99 13.97
N GLU A 97 -15.71 -17.07 13.03
CA GLU A 97 -16.58 -15.92 13.24
C GLU A 97 -18.05 -16.31 13.12
N LYS A 98 -18.84 -15.93 14.13
CA LYS A 98 -20.28 -16.28 14.18
C LYS A 98 -21.12 -15.33 13.37
N ASN A 99 -20.70 -14.06 13.28
CA ASN A 99 -21.41 -13.02 12.54
C ASN A 99 -20.47 -12.39 11.51
N ILE A 100 -20.29 -13.10 10.40
CA ILE A 100 -19.37 -12.69 9.35
C ILE A 100 -19.78 -11.39 8.66
N GLY A 101 -21.09 -11.09 8.58
CA GLY A 101 -21.59 -9.86 7.96
C GLY A 101 -21.17 -8.60 8.72
N ASP A 102 -21.32 -8.59 10.05
CA ASP A 102 -20.86 -7.50 10.89
C ASP A 102 -19.33 -7.40 10.91
N TRP A 103 -18.65 -8.55 10.93
CA TRP A 103 -17.20 -8.60 10.84
C TRP A 103 -16.70 -7.97 9.53
N TYR A 104 -17.30 -8.31 8.38
CA TYR A 104 -16.97 -7.70 7.09
C TYR A 104 -17.18 -6.22 7.11
N LYS A 105 -18.34 -5.77 7.60
CA LYS A 105 -18.67 -4.35 7.68
C LYS A 105 -17.59 -3.60 8.45
N ILE A 106 -17.34 -3.98 9.71
CA ILE A 106 -16.35 -3.34 10.59
C ILE A 106 -14.96 -3.36 9.95
N THR A 107 -14.55 -4.50 9.40
CA THR A 107 -13.23 -4.68 8.79
C THR A 107 -13.04 -3.80 7.55
N LEU A 108 -14.06 -3.70 6.69
CA LEU A 108 -14.04 -2.84 5.51
C LEU A 108 -13.88 -1.37 5.89
N TYR A 109 -14.64 -0.85 6.86
CA TYR A 109 -14.45 0.53 7.34
C TYR A 109 -13.02 0.77 7.82
N ARG A 110 -12.49 -0.12 8.68
CA ARG A 110 -11.14 0.01 9.23
C ARG A 110 -10.06 -0.03 8.15
N LEU A 111 -10.17 -0.92 7.17
CA LEU A 111 -9.22 -1.02 6.07
C LEU A 111 -9.30 0.18 5.13
N ILE A 112 -10.50 0.68 4.83
CA ILE A 112 -10.65 1.87 3.99
C ILE A 112 -10.05 3.09 4.68
N GLU A 113 -10.30 3.28 5.97
CA GLU A 113 -9.71 4.37 6.76
C GLU A 113 -8.19 4.28 6.83
N LEU A 114 -7.64 3.09 7.08
CA LEU A 114 -6.20 2.83 7.04
C LEU A 114 -5.60 3.12 5.66
N CYS A 115 -6.31 2.73 4.59
CA CYS A 115 -5.90 2.98 3.23
C CYS A 115 -5.90 4.48 2.89
N ARG A 116 -6.93 5.23 3.30
CA ARG A 116 -7.03 6.70 3.16
C ARG A 116 -5.86 7.39 3.86
N TYR A 117 -5.54 6.96 5.08
CA TYR A 117 -4.40 7.50 5.82
C TYR A 117 -3.07 7.18 5.11
N ALA A 118 -2.88 5.94 4.64
CA ALA A 118 -1.70 5.54 3.88
C ALA A 118 -1.55 6.30 2.55
N SER A 119 -2.67 6.60 1.87
CA SER A 119 -2.70 7.29 0.57
C SER A 119 -2.50 8.80 0.67
N SER A 120 -2.78 9.40 1.83
CA SER A 120 -2.82 10.87 2.03
C SER A 120 -1.53 11.62 1.65
N LYS A 121 -0.38 10.95 1.69
CA LYS A 121 0.94 11.49 1.31
C LYS A 121 1.23 11.44 -0.20
N TYR A 122 0.30 10.93 -1.01
CA TYR A 122 0.49 10.74 -2.44
C TYR A 122 -0.50 11.51 -3.28
N THR A 123 -0.09 11.83 -4.51
CA THR A 123 -1.01 12.39 -5.49
C THR A 123 -2.07 11.36 -5.90
N ARG A 124 -3.25 11.83 -6.29
CA ARG A 124 -4.33 10.99 -6.83
C ARG A 124 -3.87 10.12 -8.00
N SER A 125 -3.04 10.66 -8.89
CA SER A 125 -2.47 9.91 -10.02
C SER A 125 -1.59 8.74 -9.55
N LYS A 126 -0.73 8.96 -8.54
CA LYS A 126 0.12 7.90 -7.97
C LYS A 126 -0.72 6.81 -7.29
N VAL A 127 -1.72 7.19 -6.51
CA VAL A 127 -2.65 6.23 -5.88
C VAL A 127 -3.41 5.44 -6.93
N ARG A 128 -3.95 6.10 -7.97
CA ARG A 128 -4.71 5.45 -9.05
C ARG A 128 -3.89 4.37 -9.77
N LYS A 129 -2.59 4.62 -10.02
CA LYS A 129 -1.67 3.63 -10.60
C LYS A 129 -1.39 2.44 -9.67
N ALA A 130 -1.67 2.59 -8.38
CA ALA A 130 -1.51 1.53 -7.38
C ALA A 130 -2.76 0.67 -7.17
N LEU A 131 -3.93 1.15 -7.62
CA LEU A 131 -5.20 0.49 -7.39
C LEU A 131 -5.29 -0.88 -8.09
N PRO A 132 -5.96 -1.87 -7.47
CA PRO A 132 -6.24 -3.16 -8.09
C PRO A 132 -7.21 -2.99 -9.26
N LYS A 133 -6.97 -3.70 -10.37
CA LYS A 133 -7.75 -3.55 -11.62
C LYS A 133 -9.24 -3.81 -11.40
N ASP A 134 -9.58 -4.85 -10.67
CA ASP A 134 -10.97 -5.32 -10.51
C ASP A 134 -11.84 -4.36 -9.67
N PHE A 135 -11.23 -3.54 -8.81
CA PHE A 135 -11.94 -2.66 -7.87
C PHE A 135 -11.49 -1.19 -7.97
N THR A 136 -10.84 -0.80 -9.06
CA THR A 136 -10.22 0.53 -9.20
C THR A 136 -11.23 1.64 -8.92
N TYR A 137 -12.38 1.62 -9.58
CA TYR A 137 -13.39 2.67 -9.43
C TYR A 137 -13.95 2.74 -8.00
N VAL A 138 -14.30 1.59 -7.43
CA VAL A 138 -14.93 1.50 -6.11
C VAL A 138 -13.96 1.95 -5.01
N ILE A 139 -12.71 1.48 -5.03
CA ILE A 139 -11.72 1.91 -4.05
C ILE A 139 -11.39 3.39 -4.23
N GLU A 140 -11.24 3.86 -5.47
CA GLU A 140 -10.98 5.29 -5.71
C GLU A 140 -12.09 6.16 -5.10
N GLU A 141 -13.35 5.80 -5.30
CA GLU A 141 -14.49 6.50 -4.72
C GLU A 141 -14.38 6.56 -3.18
N LEU A 142 -14.18 5.39 -2.55
CA LEU A 142 -14.09 5.25 -1.09
C LEU A 142 -12.88 5.99 -0.48
N LEU A 143 -11.80 6.20 -1.24
CA LEU A 143 -10.61 6.91 -0.75
C LEU A 143 -10.77 8.44 -0.78
N HIS A 144 -11.47 8.98 -1.78
CA HIS A 144 -11.52 10.43 -2.02
C HIS A 144 -12.70 11.14 -1.37
N GLU A 145 -13.70 10.39 -0.91
CA GLU A 145 -14.90 10.99 -0.37
C GLU A 145 -14.68 11.53 1.05
N GLN A 146 -14.74 12.86 1.21
CA GLN A 146 -14.87 13.48 2.53
C GLN A 146 -16.31 13.26 3.00
N VAL A 147 -16.49 12.40 4.00
CA VAL A 147 -17.79 12.08 4.61
C VAL A 147 -18.25 13.25 5.49
N ASN A 148 -18.46 14.42 4.89
CA ASN A 148 -18.88 15.63 5.60
C ASN A 148 -20.39 15.91 5.46
N GLY A 149 -21.20 14.90 5.11
CA GLY A 149 -22.65 15.03 4.99
C GLY A 149 -23.42 13.71 5.15
N ILE A 150 -24.65 13.79 5.66
CA ILE A 150 -25.50 12.62 5.98
C ILE A 150 -25.79 11.78 4.73
N ASP A 151 -26.09 12.40 3.59
CA ASP A 151 -26.40 11.66 2.35
C ASP A 151 -25.18 10.97 1.76
N LYS A 152 -23.99 11.57 1.92
CA LYS A 152 -22.70 10.99 1.54
C LYS A 152 -22.36 9.76 2.39
N GLN A 153 -22.69 9.80 3.68
CA GLN A 153 -22.50 8.65 4.56
C GLN A 153 -23.40 7.48 4.16
N LYS A 154 -24.68 7.72 3.86
CA LYS A 154 -25.59 6.68 3.36
C LYS A 154 -25.11 6.05 2.06
N TYR A 155 -24.56 6.87 1.14
CA TYR A 155 -23.97 6.38 -0.10
C TYR A 155 -22.77 5.46 0.16
N TYR A 156 -21.84 5.89 1.01
CA TYR A 156 -20.68 5.11 1.42
C TYR A 156 -21.09 3.77 2.09
N ASP A 157 -22.04 3.83 3.02
CA ASP A 157 -22.57 2.66 3.70
C ASP A 157 -23.22 1.68 2.70
N LYS A 158 -23.91 2.21 1.68
CA LYS A 158 -24.53 1.39 0.64
C LYS A 158 -23.49 0.70 -0.24
N ILE A 159 -22.35 1.33 -0.55
CA ILE A 159 -21.25 0.66 -1.26
C ILE A 159 -20.76 -0.55 -0.46
N ILE A 160 -20.46 -0.35 0.84
CA ILE A 160 -19.97 -1.43 1.72
C ILE A 160 -21.00 -2.56 1.82
N THR A 161 -22.26 -2.23 2.10
CA THR A 161 -23.32 -3.25 2.19
C THR A 161 -23.48 -3.98 0.87
N THR A 162 -23.40 -3.29 -0.28
CA THR A 162 -23.51 -3.94 -1.59
C THR A 162 -22.36 -4.91 -1.83
N ILE A 163 -21.11 -4.56 -1.47
CA ILE A 163 -19.95 -5.48 -1.57
C ILE A 163 -20.19 -6.77 -0.80
N ILE A 164 -20.81 -6.68 0.38
CA ILE A 164 -21.15 -7.82 1.23
C ILE A 164 -22.32 -8.62 0.60
N ASP A 165 -23.39 -7.94 0.19
CA ASP A 165 -24.60 -8.56 -0.36
C ASP A 165 -24.33 -9.37 -1.64
N ILE A 166 -23.35 -8.96 -2.44
CA ILE A 166 -22.94 -9.66 -3.68
C ILE A 166 -21.81 -10.68 -3.46
N ASP A 167 -21.47 -10.99 -2.20
CA ASP A 167 -20.43 -11.95 -1.81
C ASP A 167 -19.04 -11.65 -2.38
N ARG A 168 -18.64 -10.36 -2.40
CA ARG A 168 -17.32 -9.91 -2.87
C ARG A 168 -16.44 -9.33 -1.76
N ALA A 169 -16.85 -9.48 -0.50
CA ALA A 169 -16.15 -8.93 0.64
C ALA A 169 -14.72 -9.51 0.81
N ASN A 170 -14.54 -10.82 0.57
CA ASN A 170 -13.24 -11.48 0.70
C ASN A 170 -12.21 -10.91 -0.27
N GLU A 171 -12.52 -10.87 -1.57
CA GLU A 171 -11.61 -10.34 -2.59
C GLU A 171 -11.35 -8.85 -2.36
N PHE A 172 -12.36 -8.10 -1.91
CA PHE A 172 -12.20 -6.68 -1.64
C PHE A 172 -11.27 -6.42 -0.44
N ILE A 173 -11.39 -7.20 0.64
CA ILE A 173 -10.49 -7.14 1.79
C ILE A 173 -9.05 -7.46 1.38
N ILE A 174 -8.84 -8.52 0.60
CA ILE A 174 -7.51 -8.89 0.10
C ILE A 174 -6.93 -7.76 -0.75
N ALA A 175 -7.74 -7.17 -1.63
CA ALA A 175 -7.33 -6.10 -2.51
C ALA A 175 -6.94 -4.83 -1.72
N LEU A 176 -7.71 -4.45 -0.70
CA LEU A 176 -7.39 -3.34 0.20
C LEU A 176 -6.13 -3.62 1.01
N ALA A 177 -5.97 -4.80 1.59
CA ALA A 177 -4.80 -5.18 2.37
C ALA A 177 -3.51 -5.08 1.53
N LYS A 178 -3.52 -5.63 0.31
CA LYS A 178 -2.38 -5.53 -0.63
C LYS A 178 -2.13 -4.10 -1.08
N LEU A 179 -3.18 -3.32 -1.30
CA LEU A 179 -3.05 -1.89 -1.61
C LEU A 179 -2.41 -1.12 -0.44
N ILE A 180 -2.81 -1.40 0.80
CA ILE A 180 -2.20 -0.81 2.00
C ILE A 180 -0.71 -1.19 2.06
N GLN A 181 -0.35 -2.47 1.92
CA GLN A 181 1.06 -2.89 1.88
C GLN A 181 1.87 -2.07 0.87
N ARG A 182 1.31 -1.86 -0.33
CA ARG A 182 1.93 -1.07 -1.40
C ARG A 182 2.03 0.42 -1.09
N LEU A 183 1.04 1.03 -0.45
CA LEU A 183 1.01 2.47 -0.15
C LEU A 183 1.78 2.81 1.14
N VAL A 184 1.99 1.85 2.02
CA VAL A 184 2.72 2.11 3.26
C VAL A 184 4.18 2.42 2.97
N ILE A 185 4.81 1.68 2.04
CA ILE A 185 6.21 1.84 1.66
C ILE A 185 6.29 2.45 0.26
N ASP A 186 6.96 3.59 0.14
CA ASP A 186 7.11 4.22 -1.18
C ASP A 186 8.17 3.53 -2.02
N ARG A 187 9.30 3.20 -1.39
CA ARG A 187 10.49 2.70 -2.04
C ARG A 187 11.30 1.86 -1.07
N HIS A 188 11.80 0.73 -1.56
CA HIS A 188 12.75 -0.12 -0.83
C HIS A 188 14.17 0.16 -1.28
N HIS A 189 15.07 0.30 -0.32
CA HIS A 189 16.51 0.41 -0.52
C HIS A 189 17.16 -0.84 0.06
N ILE A 190 17.77 -1.64 -0.80
CA ILE A 190 18.36 -2.92 -0.41
C ILE A 190 19.87 -2.82 -0.47
N PHE A 191 20.51 -3.09 0.68
CA PHE A 191 21.94 -2.98 0.86
C PHE A 191 22.55 -4.36 1.07
N ARG A 192 23.26 -4.82 0.04
CA ARG A 192 24.22 -5.93 0.09
C ARG A 192 23.65 -7.28 0.53
N HIS A 193 24.40 -8.34 0.22
CA HIS A 193 24.17 -9.70 0.75
C HIS A 193 22.76 -10.23 0.46
N ILE A 194 22.27 -10.03 -0.77
CA ILE A 194 21.08 -10.76 -1.25
C ILE A 194 21.44 -12.24 -1.39
N ASN A 195 22.72 -12.51 -1.70
CA ASN A 195 23.30 -13.84 -1.77
C ASN A 195 24.05 -14.18 -0.48
N ALA A 196 23.38 -14.92 0.40
CA ALA A 196 24.02 -15.58 1.53
C ALA A 196 23.84 -17.10 1.41
N SER A 197 24.57 -17.77 0.52
CA SER A 197 24.79 -19.24 0.47
C SER A 197 23.60 -20.17 0.82
N ARG A 198 22.36 -19.75 0.55
CA ARG A 198 21.11 -20.40 0.99
C ARG A 198 20.18 -20.63 -0.20
N PRO A 199 19.19 -21.53 -0.09
CA PRO A 199 18.61 -22.20 -1.26
C PRO A 199 17.60 -21.40 -2.11
N THR A 200 17.19 -20.18 -1.74
CA THR A 200 16.14 -19.43 -2.46
C THR A 200 16.45 -17.95 -2.81
N PRO A 201 17.64 -17.61 -3.32
CA PRO A 201 17.97 -16.23 -3.70
C PRO A 201 17.23 -15.78 -4.97
N ASP A 202 16.92 -16.73 -5.85
CA ASP A 202 16.13 -16.57 -7.08
C ASP A 202 14.72 -16.04 -6.77
N ILE A 203 14.00 -16.64 -5.83
CA ILE A 203 12.63 -16.24 -5.46
C ILE A 203 12.63 -14.82 -4.85
N ILE A 204 13.67 -14.48 -4.08
CA ILE A 204 13.83 -13.14 -3.50
C ILE A 204 14.07 -12.12 -4.61
N LEU A 205 14.97 -12.40 -5.56
CA LEU A 205 15.24 -11.54 -6.70
C LEU A 205 13.99 -11.35 -7.57
N ASP A 206 13.26 -12.41 -7.88
CA ASP A 206 12.00 -12.33 -8.63
C ASP A 206 10.95 -11.48 -7.91
N THR A 207 10.87 -11.61 -6.59
CA THR A 207 9.97 -10.77 -5.77
C THR A 207 10.37 -9.30 -5.86
N LEU A 208 11.68 -8.99 -5.82
CA LEU A 208 12.19 -7.63 -5.88
C LEU A 208 12.02 -6.98 -7.25
N ILE A 209 12.26 -7.73 -8.34
CA ILE A 209 12.08 -7.26 -9.72
C ILE A 209 10.62 -6.89 -9.99
N ASN A 210 9.68 -7.66 -9.44
CA ASN A 210 8.25 -7.43 -9.61
C ASN A 210 7.66 -6.42 -8.61
N TYR A 211 8.48 -5.87 -7.70
CA TYR A 211 8.02 -4.91 -6.70
C TYR A 211 7.91 -3.49 -7.29
N HIS A 212 7.05 -2.64 -6.72
CA HIS A 212 6.66 -1.38 -7.37
C HIS A 212 7.75 -0.30 -7.42
N SER A 213 8.72 -0.31 -6.50
CA SER A 213 9.85 0.60 -6.47
C SER A 213 10.96 0.08 -5.56
N VAL A 214 12.09 -0.31 -6.14
CA VAL A 214 13.25 -0.87 -5.44
C VAL A 214 14.54 -0.27 -5.99
N ASP A 215 15.48 -0.06 -5.08
CA ASP A 215 16.84 0.38 -5.33
C ASP A 215 17.75 -0.70 -4.74
N ILE A 216 18.71 -1.18 -5.50
CA ILE A 216 19.65 -2.20 -5.03
C ILE A 216 21.06 -1.63 -5.08
N GLN A 217 21.73 -1.65 -3.93
CA GLN A 217 23.17 -1.44 -3.84
C GLN A 217 23.86 -2.77 -3.63
N TRP A 218 24.58 -3.23 -4.67
CA TRP A 218 25.36 -4.45 -4.64
C TRP A 218 26.52 -4.35 -3.63
N GLY A 219 26.69 -5.40 -2.83
CA GLY A 219 27.84 -5.59 -1.95
C GLY A 219 28.94 -6.40 -2.63
N ASN A 220 30.11 -6.43 -1.98
CA ASN A 220 31.27 -7.15 -2.49
C ASN A 220 31.03 -8.67 -2.66
N HIS A 221 30.09 -9.23 -1.88
CA HIS A 221 29.71 -10.65 -1.97
C HIS A 221 28.67 -10.94 -3.07
N ASP A 222 28.04 -9.91 -3.65
CA ASP A 222 27.00 -10.08 -4.67
C ASP A 222 27.55 -10.07 -6.11
N ILE A 223 28.84 -9.78 -6.30
CA ILE A 223 29.53 -9.70 -7.61
C ILE A 223 29.84 -11.09 -8.22
N LEU A 224 29.87 -12.15 -7.42
CA LEU A 224 30.22 -13.51 -7.87
C LEU A 224 29.03 -14.27 -8.48
N TRP A 225 28.13 -13.55 -9.15
CA TRP A 225 26.96 -14.12 -9.84
C TRP A 225 27.32 -14.63 -11.23
#